data_AF-A0A971P533-F1
#
_entry.id   AF-A0A971P533-F1
#
_cell.length_a   1.000
_cell.length_b   1.000
_cell.length_c   1.000
_cell.angle_alpha   90.00
_cell.angle_beta   90.00
_cell.angle_gamma   90.00
#
_symmetry.space_group_name_H-M   'P 1'
#
loop_
_entity.id
_entity.type
_entity.pdbx_description
1 polymer ?
#
loop_
_entity_poly.entity_id
_entity_poly.type
_entity_poly.pdbx_seq_one_letter_code
_entity_poly.pdbx_strand_id
1 'polypeptide(L)'
;MKKTYAILTVRWPEVMLVTVLQVGLMLLLERAMVVGGAGQTDQGTIPDGAMFALGFGCMLMAVVWQMLYLGFLRTAALNGAAPHEPMTLLVTGRGFFWRLLSVQFVLGAMLWLLAGLLAGLVGSLLGYQSAAAFPRWLLETAGVGAMALLVKPFFLIPALILALNTSIPEALGLMRQFRLGDLGALLKAYALGLTVIAAVAIAATLAPHGTRGYYVASGISHLTQSLIILTLLLATVLFLVPEEEDPDGPAI
;
A
#
# COMPACT_ATOMS: atom_id res chain seq x y z
N MET A 1 15.58 5.49 -8.75
CA MET A 1 14.78 6.66 -8.30
C MET A 1 14.51 7.68 -9.41
N LYS A 2 15.50 8.13 -10.20
CA LYS A 2 15.27 9.11 -11.30
C LYS A 2 14.21 8.63 -12.32
N LYS A 3 14.30 7.37 -12.76
CA LYS A 3 13.33 6.74 -13.69
C LYS A 3 11.91 6.71 -13.11
N THR A 4 11.77 6.31 -11.84
CA THR A 4 10.51 6.34 -11.08
C THR A 4 9.89 7.74 -11.07
N TYR A 5 10.68 8.76 -10.72
CA TYR A 5 10.21 10.16 -10.67
C TYR A 5 9.71 10.62 -12.05
N ALA A 6 10.48 10.35 -13.11
CA ALA A 6 10.08 10.72 -14.47
C ALA A 6 8.72 10.10 -14.87
N ILE A 7 8.52 8.81 -14.58
CA ILE A 7 7.24 8.13 -14.86
C ILE A 7 6.11 8.76 -14.06
N LEU A 8 6.30 9.02 -12.76
CA LEU A 8 5.27 9.63 -11.91
C LEU A 8 4.87 11.04 -12.40
N THR A 9 5.82 11.82 -12.91
CA THR A 9 5.54 13.16 -13.44
C THR A 9 4.84 13.15 -14.79
N VAL A 10 5.23 12.24 -15.70
CA VAL A 10 4.63 12.16 -17.04
C VAL A 10 3.25 11.52 -16.98
N ARG A 11 3.10 10.47 -16.16
CA ARG A 11 1.85 9.72 -15.99
C ARG A 11 1.06 10.20 -14.77
N TRP A 12 1.16 11.48 -14.43
CA TRP A 12 0.45 12.06 -13.29
C TRP A 12 -1.07 11.83 -13.30
N PRO A 13 -1.80 11.80 -14.45
CA PRO A 13 -3.24 11.55 -14.42
C PRO A 13 -3.56 10.14 -13.90
N GLU A 14 -2.73 9.15 -14.26
CA GLU A 14 -2.88 7.77 -13.82
C GLU A 14 -2.52 7.62 -12.34
N VAL A 15 -1.45 8.30 -11.90
CA VAL A 15 -1.06 8.38 -10.49
C VAL A 15 -2.19 8.99 -9.67
N MET A 16 -2.77 10.11 -10.12
CA MET A 16 -3.90 10.75 -9.44
C MET A 16 -5.12 9.84 -9.38
N LEU A 17 -5.47 9.18 -10.49
CA LEU A 17 -6.59 8.23 -10.53
C LEU A 17 -6.42 7.14 -9.47
N VAL A 18 -5.26 6.48 -9.45
CA VAL A 18 -4.98 5.36 -8.56
C VAL A 18 -4.90 5.81 -7.09
N THR A 19 -4.28 6.96 -6.82
CA THR A 19 -4.10 7.47 -5.46
C THR A 19 -5.40 8.02 -4.87
N VAL A 20 -6.15 8.84 -5.62
CA VAL A 20 -7.44 9.39 -5.16
C VAL A 20 -8.44 8.28 -4.88
N LEU A 21 -8.50 7.26 -5.74
CA LEU A 21 -9.38 6.12 -5.54
C LEU A 21 -8.99 5.31 -4.29
N GLN A 22 -7.69 5.12 -4.04
CA GLN A 22 -7.20 4.48 -2.81
C GLN A 22 -7.58 5.28 -1.57
N VAL A 23 -7.32 6.58 -1.58
CA VAL A 23 -7.60 7.47 -0.44
C VAL A 23 -9.10 7.50 -0.14
N GLY A 24 -9.92 7.62 -1.18
CA GLY A 24 -11.37 7.54 -1.07
C GLY A 24 -11.83 6.22 -0.44
N LEU A 25 -11.27 5.09 -0.88
CA LEU A 25 -11.53 3.77 -0.29
C LEU A 25 -11.15 3.72 1.19
N MET A 26 -9.96 4.18 1.56
CA MET A 26 -9.49 4.12 2.95
C MET A 26 -10.35 5.00 3.87
N LEU A 27 -10.73 6.20 3.43
CA LEU A 27 -11.62 7.07 4.20
C LEU A 27 -13.02 6.48 4.37
N LEU A 28 -13.55 5.80 3.33
CA LEU A 28 -14.84 5.11 3.41
C LEU A 28 -14.79 3.91 4.36
N LEU A 29 -13.72 3.10 4.30
CA LEU A 29 -13.52 1.98 5.20
C LEU A 29 -13.35 2.43 6.65
N GLU A 30 -12.61 3.51 6.89
CA GLU A 30 -12.45 4.09 8.22
C GLU A 30 -13.80 4.57 8.78
N ARG A 31 -14.63 5.24 7.96
CA ARG A 31 -16.00 5.60 8.32
C ARG A 31 -16.85 4.38 8.65
N ALA A 32 -16.80 3.33 7.82
CA ALA A 32 -17.55 2.11 8.04
C ALA A 32 -17.14 1.39 9.33
N MET A 33 -15.84 1.35 9.66
CA MET A 33 -15.34 0.74 10.89
C MET A 33 -15.70 1.55 12.14
N VAL A 34 -15.70 2.88 12.08
CA VAL A 34 -16.15 3.73 13.21
C VAL A 34 -17.64 3.52 13.50
N VAL A 35 -18.46 3.38 12.45
CA VAL A 35 -19.90 3.14 12.60
C VAL A 35 -20.20 1.71 13.06
N GLY A 36 -19.44 0.71 12.61
CA GLY A 36 -19.66 -0.69 12.95
C GLY A 36 -18.97 -1.17 14.24
N GLY A 37 -17.87 -0.53 14.64
CA GLY A 37 -16.99 -0.96 15.73
C GLY A 37 -17.18 -0.21 17.05
N ALA A 38 -18.16 0.69 17.16
CA ALA A 38 -18.47 1.43 18.37
C ALA A 38 -19.94 1.23 18.78
N GLY A 39 -20.19 1.21 20.09
CA GLY A 39 -21.54 1.26 20.65
C GLY A 39 -22.25 2.55 20.24
N GLN A 40 -23.33 2.40 19.47
CA GLN A 40 -24.28 3.48 19.20
C GLN A 40 -24.75 4.08 20.52
N THR A 41 -24.46 5.35 20.74
CA THR A 41 -25.10 6.09 21.83
C THR A 41 -25.86 7.33 21.40
N ASP A 42 -25.87 7.75 20.12
CA ASP A 42 -26.83 8.82 19.71
C ASP A 42 -26.99 9.12 18.21
N GLN A 43 -26.39 8.34 17.29
CA GLN A 43 -26.61 8.52 15.86
C GLN A 43 -27.30 7.28 15.31
N GLY A 44 -28.52 7.48 14.79
CA GLY A 44 -29.46 6.43 14.40
C GLY A 44 -28.80 5.26 13.67
N THR A 45 -29.31 4.06 13.96
CA THR A 45 -28.93 2.81 13.30
C THR A 45 -28.96 3.00 11.79
N ILE A 46 -27.80 2.87 11.12
CA ILE A 46 -27.79 2.75 9.66
C ILE A 46 -28.56 1.47 9.32
N PRO A 47 -29.57 1.51 8.43
CA PRO A 47 -30.30 0.30 8.05
C PRO A 47 -29.36 -0.78 7.49
N ASP A 48 -29.61 -2.04 7.82
CA ASP A 48 -28.75 -3.17 7.42
C ASP A 48 -28.49 -3.23 5.91
N GLY A 49 -29.51 -2.91 5.09
CA GLY A 49 -29.37 -2.84 3.64
C GLY A 49 -28.39 -1.76 3.16
N ALA A 50 -28.31 -0.62 3.87
CA ALA A 50 -27.36 0.44 3.55
C ALA A 50 -25.94 0.06 3.97
N MET A 51 -25.76 -0.63 5.10
CA MET A 51 -24.46 -1.19 5.51
C MET A 51 -23.97 -2.25 4.52
N PHE A 52 -24.85 -3.14 4.06
CA PHE A 52 -24.53 -4.12 3.01
C PHE A 52 -24.12 -3.43 1.70
N ALA A 53 -24.90 -2.46 1.22
CA ALA A 53 -24.60 -1.72 0.00
C ALA A 53 -23.26 -0.97 0.10
N LEU A 54 -22.95 -0.37 1.26
CA LEU A 54 -21.67 0.27 1.52
C LEU A 54 -20.51 -0.74 1.47
N GLY A 55 -20.64 -1.89 2.12
CA GLY A 55 -19.63 -2.94 2.10
C GLY A 55 -19.39 -3.49 0.69
N PHE A 56 -20.46 -3.79 -0.04
CA PHE A 56 -20.40 -4.25 -1.43
C PHE A 56 -19.79 -3.19 -2.35
N GLY A 57 -20.16 -1.91 -2.19
CA GLY A 57 -19.57 -0.79 -2.93
C GLY A 57 -18.08 -0.63 -2.67
N CYS A 58 -17.65 -0.72 -1.41
CA CYS A 58 -16.23 -0.69 -1.04
C CYS A 58 -15.47 -1.87 -1.66
N MET A 59 -16.08 -3.07 -1.67
CA MET A 59 -15.49 -4.26 -2.31
C MET A 59 -15.30 -4.04 -3.81
N LEU A 60 -16.33 -3.60 -4.53
CA LEU A 60 -16.23 -3.32 -5.97
C LEU A 60 -15.18 -2.25 -6.27
N MET A 61 -15.16 -1.17 -5.48
CA MET A 61 -14.19 -0.11 -5.64
C MET A 61 -12.77 -0.59 -5.38
N ALA A 62 -12.57 -1.45 -4.37
CA ALA A 62 -11.27 -2.08 -4.09
C ALA A 62 -10.80 -2.97 -5.25
N VAL A 63 -11.69 -3.74 -5.87
CA VAL A 63 -11.38 -4.56 -7.05
C VAL A 63 -10.94 -3.69 -8.22
N VAL A 64 -11.72 -2.66 -8.55
CA VAL A 64 -11.42 -1.73 -9.65
C VAL A 64 -10.10 -1.00 -9.40
N TRP A 65 -9.91 -0.49 -8.18
CA TRP A 65 -8.67 0.16 -7.77
C TRP A 65 -7.47 -0.76 -7.90
N GLN A 66 -7.58 -1.99 -7.39
CA GLN A 66 -6.48 -2.96 -7.43
C GLN A 66 -6.10 -3.29 -8.88
N MET A 67 -7.08 -3.45 -9.79
CA MET A 67 -6.80 -3.67 -11.20
C MET A 67 -6.10 -2.48 -11.85
N LEU A 68 -6.57 -1.25 -11.60
CA LEU A 68 -5.91 -0.03 -12.10
C LEU A 68 -4.47 0.09 -11.59
N TYR A 69 -4.27 -0.14 -10.29
CA TYR A 69 -2.95 -0.09 -9.63
C TYR A 69 -1.96 -1.10 -10.25
N LEU A 70 -2.39 -2.35 -10.42
CA LEU A 70 -1.56 -3.40 -11.03
C LEU A 70 -1.28 -3.13 -12.50
N GLY A 71 -2.29 -2.65 -13.24
CA GLY A 71 -2.16 -2.24 -14.63
C GLY A 71 -1.15 -1.11 -14.82
N PHE A 72 -1.21 -0.09 -13.96
CA PHE A 72 -0.26 1.02 -13.96
C PHE A 72 1.18 0.51 -13.76
N LEU A 73 1.40 -0.33 -12.74
CA LEU A 73 2.74 -0.85 -12.46
C LEU A 73 3.27 -1.73 -13.60
N ARG A 74 2.44 -2.61 -14.17
CA ARG A 74 2.84 -3.47 -15.28
C ARG A 74 3.17 -2.67 -16.54
N THR A 75 2.31 -1.73 -16.92
CA THR A 75 2.55 -0.87 -18.09
C THR A 75 3.74 0.06 -17.89
N ALA A 76 4.00 0.52 -16.65
CA ALA A 76 5.21 1.27 -16.34
C ALA A 76 6.48 0.40 -16.45
N ALA A 77 6.40 -0.88 -16.11
CA ALA A 77 7.49 -1.83 -16.28
C ALA A 77 7.83 -2.06 -17.77
N LEU A 78 6.81 -2.16 -18.63
CA LEU A 78 6.97 -2.53 -20.03
C LEU A 78 7.19 -1.34 -20.97
N ASN A 79 6.47 -0.24 -20.74
CA ASN A 79 6.39 0.90 -21.67
C ASN A 79 6.95 2.18 -21.04
N GLY A 80 7.52 2.09 -19.84
CA GLY A 80 8.12 3.21 -19.14
C GLY A 80 7.15 4.37 -18.90
N ALA A 81 7.49 5.54 -19.44
CA ALA A 81 6.78 6.78 -19.22
C ALA A 81 5.57 6.99 -20.17
N ALA A 82 5.30 6.08 -21.11
CA ALA A 82 4.19 6.22 -22.03
C ALA A 82 2.84 6.23 -21.27
N PRO A 83 1.98 7.23 -21.48
CA PRO A 83 0.68 7.31 -20.83
C PRO A 83 -0.30 6.29 -21.42
N HIS A 84 -1.20 5.77 -20.57
CA HIS A 84 -2.19 4.77 -20.95
C HIS A 84 -3.59 5.18 -20.50
N GLU A 85 -4.58 4.83 -21.31
CA GLU A 85 -5.99 5.02 -20.94
C GLU A 85 -6.40 4.10 -19.78
N PRO A 86 -7.34 4.50 -18.91
CA PRO A 86 -7.77 3.70 -17.75
C PRO A 86 -8.26 2.30 -18.12
N MET A 87 -8.89 2.14 -19.29
CA MET A 87 -9.36 0.83 -19.75
C MET A 87 -8.19 -0.12 -20.02
N THR A 88 -7.11 0.37 -20.61
CA THR A 88 -5.89 -0.41 -20.83
C THR A 88 -5.29 -0.86 -19.50
N LEU A 89 -5.23 0.03 -18.51
CA LEU A 89 -4.77 -0.32 -17.16
C LEU A 89 -5.64 -1.42 -16.53
N LEU A 90 -6.96 -1.31 -16.61
CA LEU A 90 -7.89 -2.33 -16.09
C LEU A 90 -7.67 -3.69 -16.74
N VAL A 91 -7.60 -3.74 -18.08
CA VAL A 91 -7.43 -4.99 -18.82
C VAL A 91 -6.09 -5.64 -18.50
N THR A 92 -5.00 -4.86 -18.48
CA THR A 92 -3.67 -5.35 -18.11
C THR A 92 -3.64 -5.85 -16.67
N GLY A 93 -4.16 -5.07 -15.72
CA GLY A 93 -4.16 -5.41 -14.30
C GLY A 93 -5.03 -6.63 -13.95
N ARG A 94 -6.15 -6.83 -14.66
CA ARG A 94 -7.03 -7.99 -14.49
C ARG A 94 -6.29 -9.32 -14.62
N GLY A 95 -5.32 -9.42 -15.52
CA GLY A 95 -4.51 -10.64 -15.71
C GLY A 95 -3.68 -11.02 -14.47
N PHE A 96 -3.34 -10.04 -13.63
CA PHE A 96 -2.54 -10.24 -12.41
C PHE A 96 -3.37 -10.24 -11.13
N PHE A 97 -4.61 -9.73 -11.19
CA PHE A 97 -5.46 -9.48 -10.03
C PHE A 97 -5.57 -10.70 -9.10
N TRP A 98 -6.05 -11.84 -9.60
CA TRP A 98 -6.27 -13.03 -8.77
C TRP A 98 -4.98 -13.60 -8.17
N ARG A 99 -3.88 -13.54 -8.94
CA ARG A 99 -2.57 -14.03 -8.50
C ARG A 99 -1.98 -13.16 -7.39
N LEU A 100 -2.16 -11.85 -7.45
CA LEU A 100 -1.64 -10.93 -6.45
C LEU A 100 -2.59 -10.75 -5.27
N LEU A 101 -3.89 -10.93 -5.47
CA LEU A 101 -4.88 -10.91 -4.39
C LEU A 101 -4.58 -11.99 -3.35
N SER A 102 -4.26 -13.22 -3.78
CA SER A 102 -3.92 -14.31 -2.86
C SER A 102 -2.65 -14.02 -2.06
N VAL A 103 -1.61 -13.50 -2.73
CA VAL A 103 -0.36 -13.06 -2.07
C VAL A 103 -0.64 -11.95 -1.06
N GLN A 104 -1.41 -10.93 -1.45
CA GLN A 104 -1.76 -9.82 -0.58
C GLN A 104 -2.59 -10.25 0.62
N PHE A 105 -3.50 -11.23 0.46
CA PHE A 105 -4.27 -11.77 1.59
C PHE A 105 -3.36 -12.43 2.62
N VAL A 106 -2.40 -13.26 2.17
CA VAL A 106 -1.42 -13.91 3.04
C VAL A 106 -0.52 -12.88 3.73
N LEU A 107 0.03 -11.93 2.97
CA LEU A 107 0.90 -10.88 3.51
C LEU A 107 0.14 -9.94 4.45
N GLY A 108 -1.12 -9.62 4.15
CA GLY A 108 -2.00 -8.85 5.01
C GLY A 108 -2.26 -9.56 6.33
N ALA A 109 -2.58 -10.85 6.30
CA ALA A 109 -2.75 -11.65 7.51
C ALA A 109 -1.46 -11.69 8.37
N MET A 110 -0.29 -11.88 7.72
CA MET A 110 1.01 -11.82 8.40
C MET A 110 1.28 -10.44 9.00
N LEU A 111 0.96 -9.37 8.28
CA LEU A 111 1.12 -7.99 8.74
C LEU A 111 0.28 -7.73 10.00
N TRP A 112 -1.01 -8.10 9.96
CA TRP A 112 -1.91 -7.98 11.11
C TRP A 112 -1.42 -8.76 12.32
N LEU A 113 -0.97 -10.01 12.10
CA LEU A 113 -0.44 -10.85 13.17
C LEU A 113 0.84 -10.25 13.80
N LEU A 114 1.80 -9.82 12.97
CA LEU A 114 3.03 -9.19 13.46
C LEU A 114 2.75 -7.85 14.16
N ALA A 115 1.85 -7.03 13.63
CA ALA A 115 1.47 -5.76 14.24
C ALA A 115 0.84 -5.99 15.62
N GLY A 116 -0.07 -6.96 15.74
CA GLY A 116 -0.67 -7.34 17.01
C GLY A 116 0.35 -7.85 18.02
N LEU A 117 1.30 -8.68 17.58
CA LEU A 117 2.41 -9.17 18.43
C LEU A 117 3.31 -8.03 18.90
N LEU A 118 3.73 -7.13 18.01
CA LEU A 118 4.57 -5.98 18.35
C LEU A 118 3.85 -5.04 19.31
N ALA A 119 2.58 -4.73 19.05
CA ALA A 119 1.77 -3.88 19.92
C ALA A 119 1.58 -4.53 21.31
N GLY A 120 1.35 -5.84 21.38
CA GLY A 120 1.24 -6.57 22.65
C GLY A 120 2.54 -6.59 23.46
N LEU A 121 3.67 -6.83 22.79
CA LEU A 121 4.99 -6.82 23.43
C LEU A 121 5.33 -5.43 23.97
N VAL A 122 5.23 -4.39 23.15
CA VAL A 122 5.52 -3.02 23.60
C VAL A 122 4.49 -2.54 24.62
N GLY A 123 3.21 -2.87 24.43
CA GLY A 123 2.14 -2.53 25.37
C GLY A 123 2.36 -3.12 26.76
N SER A 124 2.74 -4.40 26.84
CA SER A 124 3.06 -5.06 28.11
C SER A 124 4.32 -4.48 28.77
N LEU A 125 5.36 -4.15 28.00
CA LEU A 125 6.56 -3.47 28.51
C LEU A 125 6.26 -2.08 29.07
N LEU A 126 5.28 -1.38 28.50
CA LEU A 126 4.80 -0.08 28.98
C LEU A 126 3.76 -0.19 30.12
N GLY A 127 3.41 -1.41 30.55
CA GLY A 127 2.50 -1.65 31.67
C GLY A 127 1.01 -1.62 31.33
N TYR A 128 0.63 -1.61 30.05
CA TYR A 128 -0.77 -1.68 29.65
C TYR A 128 -1.34 -3.09 29.88
N GLN A 129 -2.49 -3.15 30.56
CA GLN A 129 -3.13 -4.40 30.98
C GLN A 129 -4.13 -4.96 29.96
N SER A 130 -4.56 -4.16 28.99
CA SER A 130 -5.51 -4.60 27.95
C SER A 130 -5.25 -3.87 26.63
N ALA A 131 -5.53 -4.55 25.52
CA ALA A 131 -5.40 -3.98 24.17
C ALA A 131 -6.33 -2.77 23.95
N ALA A 132 -7.45 -2.70 24.67
CA ALA A 132 -8.37 -1.56 24.62
C ALA A 132 -7.76 -0.27 25.20
N ALA A 133 -6.73 -0.39 26.05
CA ALA A 133 -6.02 0.75 26.63
C ALA A 133 -4.82 1.21 25.77
N PHE A 134 -4.52 0.52 24.66
CA PHE A 134 -3.37 0.87 23.84
C PHE A 134 -3.58 2.23 23.16
N PRO A 135 -2.62 3.17 23.29
CA PRO A 135 -2.74 4.46 22.64
C PRO A 135 -2.63 4.30 21.11
N ARG A 136 -3.32 5.16 20.35
CA ARG A 136 -3.36 5.05 18.87
C ARG A 136 -1.97 5.01 18.23
N TRP A 137 -1.06 5.88 18.67
CA TRP A 137 0.30 5.93 18.13
C TRP A 137 1.04 4.59 18.27
N LEU A 138 0.75 3.81 19.32
CA LEU A 138 1.37 2.49 19.52
C LEU A 138 0.89 1.49 18.47
N LEU A 139 -0.39 1.51 18.13
CA LEU A 139 -0.97 0.67 17.09
C LEU A 139 -0.40 1.03 15.70
N GLU A 140 -0.30 2.33 15.40
CA GLU A 140 0.27 2.80 14.13
C GLU A 140 1.75 2.42 13.99
N THR A 141 2.55 2.66 15.03
CA THR A 141 3.98 2.31 15.04
C THR A 141 4.21 0.80 14.95
N ALA A 142 3.38 -0.01 15.62
CA ALA A 142 3.43 -1.46 15.50
C ALA A 142 3.08 -1.93 14.07
N GLY A 143 2.10 -1.30 13.42
CA GLY A 143 1.77 -1.54 12.02
C GLY A 143 2.93 -1.26 11.07
N VAL A 144 3.58 -0.10 11.23
CA VAL A 144 4.78 0.23 10.43
C VAL A 144 5.96 -0.68 10.75
N GLY A 145 6.13 -1.06 12.02
CA GLY A 145 7.15 -2.03 12.43
C GLY A 145 6.95 -3.40 11.77
N ALA A 146 5.71 -3.90 11.75
CA ALA A 146 5.37 -5.14 11.06
C ALA A 146 5.62 -5.04 9.55
N MET A 147 5.28 -3.91 8.94
CA MET A 147 5.57 -3.63 7.53
C MET A 147 7.08 -3.60 7.25
N ALA A 148 7.88 -3.04 8.17
CA ALA A 148 9.34 -3.05 8.05
C ALA A 148 9.91 -4.47 8.11
N LEU A 149 9.39 -5.34 8.99
CA LEU A 149 9.76 -6.75 9.04
C LEU A 149 9.39 -7.50 7.75
N LEU A 150 8.26 -7.14 7.14
CA LEU A 150 7.77 -7.72 5.90
C LEU A 150 8.19 -6.94 4.65
N VAL A 151 9.07 -5.95 4.75
CA VAL A 151 9.41 -5.06 3.63
C VAL A 151 9.85 -5.85 2.40
N LYS A 152 10.63 -6.91 2.62
CA LYS A 152 11.15 -7.78 1.57
C LYS A 152 10.02 -8.47 0.80
N PRO A 153 9.20 -9.34 1.41
CA PRO A 153 8.12 -10.00 0.69
C PRO A 153 7.04 -9.03 0.20
N PHE A 154 6.77 -7.94 0.94
CA PHE A 154 5.75 -6.97 0.59
C PHE A 154 6.04 -6.25 -0.74
N PHE A 155 7.28 -5.82 -0.95
CA PHE A 155 7.63 -5.10 -2.19
C PHE A 155 8.15 -6.04 -3.29
N LEU A 156 8.99 -7.04 -2.97
CA LEU A 156 9.62 -7.86 -4.01
C LEU A 156 8.68 -8.88 -4.65
N ILE A 157 7.81 -9.55 -3.89
CA ILE A 157 6.95 -10.60 -4.49
C ILE A 157 6.01 -9.99 -5.54
N PRO A 158 5.25 -8.91 -5.23
CA PRO A 158 4.40 -8.30 -6.23
C PRO A 158 5.20 -7.73 -7.40
N ALA A 159 6.36 -7.13 -7.14
CA ALA A 159 7.20 -6.56 -8.18
C ALA A 159 7.79 -7.62 -9.12
N LEU A 160 8.25 -8.77 -8.60
CA LEU A 160 8.75 -9.89 -9.42
C LEU A 160 7.64 -10.46 -10.32
N ILE A 161 6.45 -10.66 -9.75
CA ILE A 161 5.28 -11.14 -10.49
C ILE A 161 4.89 -10.13 -11.58
N LEU A 162 4.93 -8.83 -11.29
CA LEU A 162 4.55 -7.78 -12.24
C LEU A 162 5.61 -7.48 -13.28
N ALA A 163 6.89 -7.47 -12.94
CA ALA A 163 7.98 -7.13 -13.87
C ALA A 163 8.30 -8.33 -14.77
N LEU A 164 8.46 -9.51 -14.19
CA LEU A 164 8.94 -10.71 -14.88
C LEU A 164 7.82 -11.67 -15.30
N ASN A 165 6.57 -11.39 -14.92
CA ASN A 165 5.42 -12.26 -15.18
C ASN A 165 5.56 -13.70 -14.64
N THR A 166 6.28 -13.88 -13.53
CA THR A 166 6.55 -15.19 -12.93
C THR A 166 5.38 -15.73 -12.11
N SER A 167 5.38 -17.04 -11.87
CA SER A 167 4.43 -17.67 -10.95
C SER A 167 4.74 -17.31 -9.48
N ILE A 168 3.78 -17.47 -8.57
CA ILE A 168 3.98 -17.21 -7.13
C ILE A 168 5.17 -18.00 -6.54
N PRO A 169 5.29 -19.33 -6.75
CA PRO A 169 6.41 -20.08 -6.19
C PRO A 169 7.76 -19.67 -6.78
N GLU A 170 7.82 -19.33 -8.08
CA GLU A 170 9.02 -18.77 -8.70
C GLU A 170 9.40 -17.42 -8.09
N ALA A 171 8.43 -16.51 -7.93
CA ALA A 171 8.67 -15.22 -7.30
C ALA A 171 9.19 -15.36 -5.86
N LEU A 172 8.67 -16.33 -5.09
CA LEU A 172 9.19 -16.66 -3.76
C LEU A 172 10.64 -17.20 -3.83
N GLY A 173 10.94 -18.05 -4.80
CA GLY A 173 12.28 -18.57 -5.04
C GLY A 173 13.28 -17.47 -5.40
N LEU A 174 12.93 -16.62 -6.36
CA LEU A 174 13.74 -15.47 -6.79
C LEU A 174 13.93 -14.45 -5.66
N MET A 175 12.88 -14.13 -4.91
CA MET A 175 12.96 -13.22 -3.75
C MET A 175 14.02 -13.68 -2.74
N ARG A 176 14.19 -14.99 -2.51
CA ARG A 176 15.20 -15.51 -1.57
C ARG A 176 16.62 -15.17 -2.01
N GLN A 177 16.87 -15.06 -3.31
CA GLN A 177 18.20 -14.75 -3.86
C GLN A 177 18.60 -13.30 -3.64
N PHE A 178 17.64 -12.37 -3.59
CA PHE A 178 17.90 -10.97 -3.27
C PHE A 178 18.22 -10.79 -1.78
N ARG A 179 19.43 -10.36 -1.42
CA ARG A 179 19.71 -9.90 -0.04
C ARG A 179 19.26 -8.46 0.11
N LEU A 180 18.70 -8.10 1.26
CA LEU A 180 18.25 -6.72 1.51
C LEU A 180 19.39 -5.70 1.40
N GLY A 181 20.60 -6.08 1.85
CA GLY A 181 21.79 -5.23 1.75
C GLY A 181 22.19 -4.89 0.30
N ASP A 182 21.90 -5.78 -0.64
CA ASP A 182 22.29 -5.63 -2.04
C ASP A 182 21.35 -4.68 -2.80
N LEU A 183 20.22 -4.28 -2.19
CA LEU A 183 19.26 -3.35 -2.78
C LEU A 183 19.74 -1.89 -2.77
N GLY A 184 20.86 -1.58 -2.11
CA GLY A 184 21.54 -0.29 -2.15
C GLY A 184 20.63 0.91 -1.92
N ALA A 185 20.42 1.74 -2.95
CA ALA A 185 19.57 2.93 -2.88
C ALA A 185 18.09 2.61 -2.62
N LEU A 186 17.59 1.44 -3.05
CA LEU A 186 16.21 1.04 -2.85
C LEU A 186 15.93 0.71 -1.37
N LEU A 187 16.89 0.13 -0.64
CA LEU A 187 16.78 -0.09 0.80
C LEU A 187 16.66 1.25 1.56
N LYS A 188 17.48 2.25 1.18
CA LYS A 188 17.40 3.60 1.76
C LYS A 188 16.05 4.25 1.47
N ALA A 189 15.51 4.05 0.27
CA ALA A 189 14.18 4.54 -0.10
C ALA A 189 13.08 3.87 0.74
N TYR A 190 13.15 2.55 0.96
CA TYR A 190 12.21 1.86 1.84
C TYR A 190 12.26 2.40 3.27
N ALA A 191 13.47 2.54 3.84
CA ALA A 191 13.63 3.08 5.19
C ALA A 191 13.03 4.48 5.31
N LEU A 192 13.40 5.39 4.39
CA LEU A 192 12.88 6.76 4.37
C LEU A 192 11.34 6.78 4.22
N GLY A 193 10.80 6.01 3.27
CA GLY A 193 9.36 5.95 3.03
C GLY A 193 8.59 5.44 4.24
N LEU A 194 9.06 4.36 4.88
CA LEU A 194 8.44 3.83 6.10
C LEU A 194 8.54 4.81 7.28
N THR A 195 9.66 5.52 7.44
CA THR A 195 9.80 6.57 8.46
C THR A 195 8.81 7.71 8.24
N VAL A 196 8.63 8.16 6.99
CA VAL A 196 7.66 9.22 6.66
C VAL A 196 6.22 8.73 6.91
N ILE A 197 5.89 7.49 6.52
CA ILE A 197 4.58 6.89 6.82
C ILE A 197 4.34 6.89 8.34
N ALA A 198 5.31 6.43 9.14
CA ALA A 198 5.18 6.44 10.60
C ALA A 198 4.98 7.84 11.15
N ALA A 199 5.79 8.81 10.72
CA ALA A 199 5.73 10.19 11.21
C ALA A 199 4.36 10.83 10.91
N VAL A 200 3.85 10.65 9.70
CA VAL A 200 2.55 11.22 9.31
C VAL A 200 1.39 10.49 9.98
N ALA A 201 1.45 9.16 10.11
CA ALA A 201 0.44 8.39 10.83
C ALA A 201 0.36 8.82 12.30
N ILE A 202 1.51 8.92 12.99
CA ILE A 202 1.57 9.41 14.39
C ILE A 202 1.03 10.85 14.47
N ALA A 203 1.44 11.74 13.56
CA ALA A 203 0.94 13.11 13.54
C ALA A 203 -0.59 13.17 13.36
N ALA A 204 -1.17 12.30 12.54
CA ALA A 204 -2.61 12.21 12.37
C ALA A 204 -3.33 11.77 13.66
N THR A 205 -2.69 10.96 14.52
CA THR A 205 -3.25 10.56 15.82
C THR A 205 -3.37 11.71 16.83
N LEU A 206 -2.67 12.83 16.61
CA LEU A 206 -2.76 14.01 17.48
C LEU A 206 -4.05 14.81 17.27
N ALA A 207 -4.74 14.60 16.13
CA ALA A 207 -5.99 15.27 15.85
C ALA A 207 -7.15 14.65 16.66
N PRO A 208 -7.97 15.44 17.37
CA PRO A 208 -9.08 14.90 18.16
C PRO A 208 -10.13 14.21 17.29
N HIS A 209 -10.53 13.00 17.65
CA HIS A 209 -11.56 12.22 16.96
C HIS A 209 -12.85 13.01 16.74
N GLY A 210 -13.53 12.75 15.61
CA GLY A 210 -14.82 13.36 15.29
C GLY A 210 -14.75 14.83 14.83
N THR A 211 -13.58 15.48 14.90
CA THR A 211 -13.42 16.85 14.40
C THR A 211 -13.17 16.88 12.89
N ARG A 212 -13.47 18.02 12.24
CA ARG A 212 -13.08 18.25 10.84
C ARG A 212 -11.56 18.11 10.65
N GLY A 213 -10.77 18.54 11.64
CA GLY A 213 -9.31 18.42 11.62
C GLY A 213 -8.82 16.97 11.55
N TYR A 214 -9.50 16.04 12.23
CA TYR A 214 -9.18 14.61 12.16
C TYR A 214 -9.36 14.04 10.75
N TYR A 215 -10.48 14.33 10.08
CA TYR A 215 -10.74 13.81 8.73
C TYR A 215 -9.82 14.42 7.67
N VAL A 216 -9.36 15.67 7.86
CA VAL A 216 -8.31 16.28 7.02
C VAL A 216 -6.95 15.61 7.27
N ALA A 217 -6.56 15.43 8.54
CA ALA A 217 -5.31 14.79 8.90
C ALA A 217 -5.24 13.33 8.43
N SER A 218 -6.32 12.57 8.60
CA SER A 218 -6.44 11.20 8.09
C SER A 218 -6.36 11.17 6.56
N GLY A 219 -7.05 12.07 5.85
CA GLY A 219 -6.96 12.17 4.39
C GLY A 219 -5.54 12.44 3.89
N ILE A 220 -4.80 13.35 4.55
CA ILE A 220 -3.39 13.63 4.24
C ILE A 220 -2.51 12.41 4.52
N SER A 221 -2.76 11.70 5.63
CA SER A 221 -2.05 10.48 5.99
C SER A 221 -2.23 9.40 4.92
N HIS A 222 -3.47 9.08 4.56
CA HIS A 222 -3.78 8.10 3.52
C HIS A 222 -3.20 8.48 2.16
N LEU A 223 -3.25 9.77 1.79
CA LEU A 223 -2.65 10.26 0.55
C LEU A 223 -1.14 10.07 0.54
N THR A 224 -0.47 10.43 1.64
CA THR A 224 0.97 10.29 1.79
C THR A 224 1.37 8.80 1.73
N GLN A 225 0.67 7.94 2.44
CA GLN A 225 0.90 6.50 2.43
C GLN A 225 0.69 5.90 1.03
N SER A 226 -0.40 6.27 0.34
CA SER A 226 -0.69 5.83 -1.03
C SER A 226 0.44 6.20 -1.99
N LEU A 227 0.87 7.46 -1.99
CA LEU A 227 1.95 7.95 -2.85
C LEU A 227 3.29 7.28 -2.55
N ILE A 228 3.64 7.11 -1.26
CA ILE A 228 4.88 6.45 -0.87
C ILE A 228 4.87 4.99 -1.30
N ILE A 229 3.81 4.24 -0.99
CA ILE A 229 3.73 2.81 -1.36
C ILE A 229 3.77 2.65 -2.88
N LEU A 230 3.02 3.46 -3.64
CA LEU A 230 3.07 3.45 -5.10
C LEU A 230 4.48 3.73 -5.61
N THR A 231 5.14 4.76 -5.09
CA THR A 231 6.49 5.16 -5.51
C THR A 231 7.50 4.06 -5.21
N LEU A 232 7.45 3.47 -4.01
CA LEU A 232 8.36 2.41 -3.60
C LEU A 232 8.13 1.16 -4.45
N LEU A 233 6.88 0.73 -4.64
CA LEU A 233 6.59 -0.47 -5.43
C LEU A 233 6.93 -0.27 -6.92
N LEU A 234 6.67 0.92 -7.48
CA LEU A 234 7.12 1.27 -8.83
C LEU A 234 8.66 1.24 -8.93
N ALA A 235 9.37 1.80 -7.94
CA ALA A 235 10.83 1.73 -7.90
C ALA A 235 11.33 0.28 -7.83
N THR A 236 10.66 -0.60 -7.06
CA THR A 236 10.98 -2.03 -7.01
C THR A 236 10.74 -2.73 -8.34
N VAL A 237 9.61 -2.44 -9.00
CA VAL A 237 9.29 -2.99 -10.32
C VAL A 237 10.36 -2.59 -11.33
N LEU A 238 10.69 -1.31 -11.41
CA LEU A 238 11.69 -0.80 -12.36
C LEU A 238 13.11 -1.27 -12.06
N PHE A 239 13.43 -1.56 -10.80
CA PHE A 239 14.71 -2.16 -10.41
C PHE A 239 14.87 -3.59 -10.97
N LEU A 240 13.77 -4.30 -11.20
CA LEU A 240 13.76 -5.67 -11.69
C LEU A 240 13.66 -5.78 -13.22
N VAL A 241 13.31 -4.69 -13.90
CA VAL A 241 13.26 -4.65 -15.36
C VAL A 241 14.69 -4.49 -15.87
N PRO A 242 15.20 -5.39 -16.72
CA PRO A 242 16.50 -5.21 -17.37
C PRO A 242 16.53 -3.87 -18.09
N GLU A 243 17.62 -3.11 -17.96
CA GLU A 243 17.82 -1.96 -18.84
C GLU A 243 17.91 -2.49 -20.27
N GLU A 244 17.04 -2.02 -21.18
CA GLU A 244 17.30 -2.19 -22.61
C GLU A 244 18.69 -1.58 -22.85
N GLU A 245 19.63 -2.40 -23.35
CA GLU A 245 20.86 -1.89 -23.95
C GLU A 245 20.44 -0.82 -24.95
N ASP A 246 20.86 0.42 -24.70
CA ASP A 246 20.71 1.51 -25.65
C ASP A 246 21.39 1.06 -26.95
N PRO A 247 20.65 0.81 -28.05
CA PRO A 247 21.26 0.36 -29.30
C PRO A 247 22.21 1.43 -29.90
N ASP A 248 22.17 2.66 -29.38
CA ASP A 248 23.02 3.78 -29.78
C ASP A 248 23.93 4.32 -28.65
N GLY A 249 24.02 3.63 -27.51
CA GLY A 249 24.89 4.03 -26.39
C GLY A 249 26.33 3.54 -26.57
N PRO A 250 27.36 4.39 -26.37
CA PRO A 250 28.74 3.93 -26.47
C PRO A 250 29.00 2.89 -25.37
N ALA A 251 29.56 1.74 -25.76
CA ALA A 251 30.04 0.73 -24.83
C ALA A 251 31.00 1.36 -23.82
N ILE A 252 30.66 1.27 -22.53
CA ILE A 252 31.58 1.53 -21.42
C ILE A 252 31.56 0.32 -20.50
#